data_AF-I1D639-F1
#
_entry.id   AF-I1D639-F1
#
_cell.length_a   1.000
_cell.length_b   1.000
_cell.length_c   1.000
_cell.angle_alpha   90.00
_cell.angle_beta   90.00
_cell.angle_gamma   90.00
#
_symmetry.space_group_name_H-M   'P 1'
#
loop_
_entity.id
_entity.type
_entity.pdbx_description
1 polymer ?
#
loop_
_entity_poly.entity_id
_entity_poly.type
_entity_poly.pdbx_seq_one_letter_code
_entity_poly.pdbx_strand_id
1 'polypeptide(L)'
;MGRARTSDGARSAGVMPLLAGVISALALTGAAVYTVSEAQCDPGHYVTEGRKTILVGGCVSGAELREAGIGHDHDRPGTTETSPSNLRP
;
A
#
# COMPACT_ATOMS: atom_id res chain seq x y z
N MET A 1 14.93 29.43 31.11
CA MET A 1 15.45 28.07 30.84
C MET A 1 14.69 27.07 31.71
N GLY A 2 13.53 26.60 31.24
CA GLY A 2 12.72 25.62 31.96
C GLY A 2 13.21 24.21 31.64
N ARG A 3 13.85 23.54 32.60
CA ARG A 3 14.12 22.10 32.48
C ARG A 3 12.78 21.37 32.57
N ALA A 4 12.32 20.82 31.45
CA ALA A 4 11.34 19.75 31.48
C ALA A 4 11.96 18.63 32.32
N ARG A 5 11.44 18.45 33.54
CA ARG A 5 11.71 17.22 34.29
C ARG A 5 10.98 16.13 33.53
N THR A 6 11.72 15.36 32.76
CA THR A 6 11.28 14.04 32.31
C THR A 6 10.84 13.31 33.57
N SER A 7 9.53 13.09 33.69
CA SER A 7 8.98 12.34 34.81
C SER A 7 9.51 10.93 34.69
N ASP A 8 10.50 10.59 35.53
CA ASP A 8 10.95 9.24 35.82
C ASP A 8 9.81 8.46 36.48
N GLY A 9 8.81 8.08 35.69
CA GLY A 9 7.76 7.13 36.05
C GLY A 9 8.21 5.71 35.71
N ALA A 10 9.26 5.22 36.36
CA ALA A 10 9.67 3.83 36.20
C ALA A 10 8.70 2.88 36.92
N ARG A 11 8.35 1.77 36.25
CA ARG A 11 7.89 0.47 36.79
C ARG A 11 6.37 0.16 36.82
N SER A 12 5.75 0.14 35.64
CA SER A 12 4.84 -0.97 35.31
C SER A 12 5.28 -1.57 33.97
N ALA A 13 6.52 -2.06 33.97
CA ALA A 13 7.14 -2.74 32.84
C ALA A 13 6.55 -4.16 32.79
N GLY A 14 5.62 -4.40 31.85
CA GLY A 14 5.22 -5.78 31.57
C GLY A 14 4.10 -5.92 30.57
N VAL A 15 3.00 -5.17 30.73
CA VAL A 15 1.79 -5.45 29.93
C VAL A 15 1.02 -4.21 29.49
N MET A 16 0.88 -3.19 30.32
CA MET A 16 0.13 -1.97 29.95
C MET A 16 0.73 -1.19 28.77
N PRO A 17 2.04 -0.88 28.74
CA PRO A 17 2.63 -0.23 27.57
C PRO A 17 2.65 -1.14 26.32
N LEU A 18 2.70 -2.46 26.52
CA LEU A 18 2.63 -3.45 25.42
C LEU A 18 1.23 -3.45 24.80
N LEU A 19 0.19 -3.55 25.63
CA LEU A 19 -1.22 -3.48 25.22
C LEU A 19 -1.52 -2.16 24.50
N ALA A 20 -1.04 -1.04 25.05
CA ALA A 20 -1.18 0.26 24.39
C ALA A 20 -0.53 0.25 22.99
N GLY A 21 0.68 -0.29 22.87
CA GLY A 21 1.36 -0.44 21.58
C GLY A 21 0.62 -1.35 20.59
N VAL A 22 0.10 -2.49 21.05
CA VAL A 22 -0.66 -3.44 20.21
C VAL A 22 -1.96 -2.82 19.72
N ILE A 23 -2.69 -2.13 20.59
CA ILE A 23 -3.93 -1.42 20.22
C ILE A 23 -3.61 -0.34 19.18
N SER A 24 -2.55 0.45 19.39
CA SER A 24 -2.11 1.44 18.41
C SER A 24 -1.73 0.82 17.08
N ALA A 25 -1.02 -0.31 17.08
CA ALA A 25 -0.65 -1.02 15.85
C ALA A 25 -1.89 -1.54 15.11
N LEU A 26 -2.81 -2.20 15.81
CA LEU A 26 -4.06 -2.71 15.22
C LEU A 26 -4.93 -1.58 14.67
N ALA A 27 -5.02 -0.45 15.39
CA ALA A 27 -5.74 0.73 14.91
C ALA A 27 -5.11 1.29 13.61
N LEU A 28 -3.78 1.37 13.55
CA LEU A 28 -3.07 1.85 12.36
C LEU A 28 -3.21 0.90 11.17
N THR A 29 -3.11 -0.42 11.40
CA THR A 29 -3.33 -1.44 10.37
C THR A 29 -4.79 -1.45 9.91
N GLY A 30 -5.74 -1.31 10.83
CA GLY A 30 -7.17 -1.21 10.53
C GLY A 30 -7.47 0.03 9.67
N ALA A 31 -6.90 1.19 10.00
CA ALA A 31 -7.07 2.41 9.21
C ALA A 31 -6.53 2.25 7.78
N ALA A 32 -5.40 1.57 7.60
CA ALA A 32 -4.83 1.30 6.28
C ALA A 32 -5.74 0.38 5.45
N VAL A 33 -6.19 -0.74 6.01
CA VAL A 33 -7.09 -1.68 5.32
C VAL A 33 -8.44 -1.04 5.01
N TYR A 34 -8.99 -0.28 5.95
CA TYR A 34 -10.23 0.47 5.77
C TYR A 34 -10.08 1.48 4.63
N THR A 35 -8.98 2.23 4.58
CA THR A 35 -8.72 3.20 3.51
C THR A 35 -8.63 2.54 2.14
N VAL A 36 -8.02 1.36 2.02
CA VAL A 36 -7.97 0.62 0.73
C VAL A 36 -9.33 0.06 0.35
N SER A 37 -10.15 -0.33 1.33
CA SER A 37 -11.50 -0.87 1.09
C SER A 37 -12.50 0.24 0.71
N GLU A 38 -12.36 1.41 1.34
CA GLU A 38 -13.14 2.63 1.09
C GLU A 38 -12.59 3.47 -0.06
N ALA A 39 -11.38 3.17 -0.54
CA ALA A 39 -10.95 3.62 -1.86
C ALA A 39 -11.86 2.91 -2.87
N GLN A 40 -13.06 3.46 -3.00
CA GLN A 40 -14.07 3.07 -3.96
C GLN A 40 -13.38 3.14 -5.31
N CYS A 41 -12.96 1.98 -5.80
CA CYS A 41 -12.36 1.96 -7.10
C CYS A 41 -13.48 2.17 -8.09
N ASP A 42 -13.39 3.26 -8.84
CA ASP A 42 -14.41 3.61 -9.80
C ASP A 42 -14.58 2.44 -10.79
N PRO A 43 -15.81 1.94 -11.01
CA PRO A 43 -16.05 0.95 -12.05
C PRO A 43 -15.85 1.67 -13.37
N GLY A 44 -14.68 1.47 -13.97
CA GLY A 44 -14.23 2.23 -15.14
C GLY A 44 -15.29 2.36 -16.22
N HIS A 45 -15.23 3.46 -16.95
CA HIS A 45 -16.24 3.82 -17.93
C HIS A 45 -15.76 3.48 -19.35
N TYR A 46 -16.68 3.01 -20.18
CA TYR A 46 -16.39 2.74 -21.59
C TYR A 46 -16.49 4.03 -22.41
N VAL A 47 -15.40 4.40 -23.07
CA VAL A 47 -15.34 5.51 -24.03
C VAL A 47 -15.30 4.93 -25.44
N THR A 48 -16.19 5.38 -26.33
CA THR A 48 -16.17 4.98 -27.74
C THR A 48 -15.47 6.06 -28.56
N GLU A 49 -14.29 5.75 -29.12
CA GLU A 49 -13.61 6.56 -30.12
C GLU A 49 -13.77 5.92 -31.49
N GLY A 50 -14.64 6.49 -32.32
CA GLY A 50 -14.90 6.01 -33.68
C GLY A 50 -15.50 4.59 -33.71
N ARG A 51 -14.71 3.61 -34.12
CA ARG A 51 -15.11 2.18 -34.17
C ARG A 51 -14.52 1.32 -33.04
N LYS A 52 -13.89 1.95 -32.04
CA LYS A 52 -13.22 1.26 -30.93
C LYS A 52 -13.84 1.70 -29.59
N THR A 53 -14.20 0.72 -28.77
CA THR A 53 -14.62 0.95 -27.38
C THR A 53 -13.43 0.66 -26.47
N ILE A 54 -13.11 1.58 -25.57
CA ILE A 54 -11.97 1.51 -24.66
C ILE A 54 -12.52 1.62 -23.24
N LEU A 55 -12.15 0.69 -22.36
CA LEU A 55 -12.45 0.80 -20.92
C LEU A 55 -11.40 1.74 -20.29
N VAL A 56 -11.86 2.83 -19.70
CA VAL A 56 -11.01 3.86 -19.08
C VAL A 56 -11.27 3.89 -17.58
N GLY A 57 -10.20 3.83 -16.79
CA GLY A 57 -10.24 4.13 -15.36
C GLY A 57 -11.04 3.16 -14.49
N GLY A 58 -10.81 1.84 -14.60
CA GLY A 58 -11.41 0.83 -13.72
C GLY A 58 -10.39 0.02 -12.94
N CYS A 59 -10.70 -0.37 -11.70
CA CYS A 59 -9.95 -1.43 -11.03
C CYS A 59 -10.23 -2.78 -11.69
N VAL A 60 -9.25 -3.29 -12.42
CA VAL A 60 -9.27 -4.65 -12.93
C VAL A 60 -8.57 -5.56 -11.91
N SER A 61 -9.19 -6.69 -11.57
CA SER A 61 -8.52 -7.64 -10.67
C SER A 61 -7.41 -8.41 -11.41
N GLY A 62 -6.40 -8.89 -10.69
CA GLY A 62 -5.38 -9.76 -11.29
C GLY A 62 -5.94 -11.04 -11.92
N ALA A 63 -7.13 -11.49 -11.50
CA ALA A 63 -7.82 -12.62 -12.12
C ALA A 63 -8.41 -12.25 -13.48
N GLU A 64 -9.01 -11.06 -13.60
CA GLU A 64 -9.56 -10.55 -14.87
C GLU A 64 -8.45 -10.26 -15.89
N LEU A 65 -7.29 -9.79 -15.44
CA LEU A 65 -6.12 -9.60 -16.30
C LEU A 65 -5.61 -10.93 -16.87
N ARG A 66 -5.52 -11.99 -16.05
CA ARG A 66 -5.12 -13.33 -16.53
C ARG A 66 -6.13 -13.90 -17.52
N GLU A 67 -7.42 -13.75 -17.23
CA GLU A 67 -8.50 -14.21 -18.13
C GLU A 67 -8.45 -13.45 -19.47
N ALA A 68 -8.11 -12.15 -19.44
CA ALA A 68 -7.89 -11.35 -20.64
C ALA A 68 -6.56 -11.64 -21.36
N GLY A 69 -5.73 -12.58 -20.87
CA GLY A 69 -4.43 -12.90 -21.44
C GLY A 69 -3.33 -11.85 -21.20
N ILE A 70 -3.60 -10.85 -20.36
CA ILE A 70 -2.67 -9.80 -19.98
C ILE A 70 -1.83 -10.30 -18.79
N GLY A 71 -0.54 -10.59 -19.00
CA GLY A 71 0.39 -10.98 -17.93
C GLY A 71 1.08 -12.33 -18.07
N HIS A 72 1.01 -12.99 -19.24
CA HIS A 72 1.74 -14.23 -19.52
C HIS A 72 3.18 -14.04 -20.05
N ASP A 73 3.71 -12.82 -20.04
CA ASP A 73 5.09 -12.55 -20.42
C ASP A 73 5.82 -11.90 -19.24
N HIS A 74 6.67 -12.69 -18.58
CA HIS A 74 8.01 -12.33 -18.09
C HIS A 74 8.56 -13.45 -17.18
N ASP A 75 8.68 -14.65 -17.74
CA ASP A 75 9.65 -15.63 -17.23
C ASP A 75 11.02 -15.28 -17.87
N ARG A 76 11.66 -14.21 -17.38
CA ARG A 76 13.06 -13.90 -17.73
C ARG A 76 13.96 -14.22 -16.54
N PRO A 77 14.64 -15.38 -16.51
CA PRO A 77 15.71 -15.61 -15.55
C PRO A 77 16.91 -14.74 -15.95
N GLY A 78 17.10 -13.61 -15.28
CA GLY A 78 18.15 -12.65 -15.64
C GLY A 78 18.57 -11.75 -14.47
N THR A 79 19.48 -12.28 -13.65
CA THR A 79 20.60 -11.60 -12.99
C THR A 79 20.33 -10.38 -12.09
N THR A 80 20.73 -10.53 -10.82
CA THR A 80 21.28 -9.48 -9.94
C THR A 80 21.90 -8.29 -10.67
N GLU A 81 21.23 -7.14 -10.67
CA GLU A 81 21.88 -5.83 -10.86
C GLU A 81 21.31 -4.80 -9.89
N THR A 82 21.96 -4.74 -8.72
CA THR A 82 22.08 -3.52 -7.92
C THR A 82 22.77 -2.46 -8.77
N SER A 83 22.10 -1.37 -9.14
CA SER A 83 22.78 -0.12 -9.50
C SER A 83 21.84 1.10 -9.42
N PRO A 84 21.75 1.78 -8.27
CA PRO A 84 21.18 3.11 -8.20
C PRO A 84 22.25 4.15 -8.59
N SER A 85 22.46 4.33 -9.89
CA SER A 85 23.41 5.32 -10.42
C SER A 85 22.69 6.41 -11.19
N ASN A 86 21.86 7.24 -10.53
CA ASN A 86 21.35 8.50 -11.11
C ASN A 86 20.96 9.52 -10.00
N LEU A 87 21.88 9.82 -9.07
CA LEU A 87 21.88 11.12 -8.40
C LEU A 87 22.89 12.00 -9.14
N ARG A 88 22.39 12.98 -9.89
CA ARG A 88 23.21 14.01 -10.54
C ARG A 88 23.26 15.27 -9.65
N PRO A 89 24.41 15.97 -9.56
CA PRO A 89 24.57 17.18 -8.75
C PRO A 89 23.81 18.39 -9.29
#